data_AF-A1RZH2-F1
#
_entry.id   AF-A1RZH2-F1
#
_cell.length_a   1.000
_cell.length_b   1.000
_cell.length_c   1.000
_cell.angle_alpha   90.00
_cell.angle_beta   90.00
_cell.angle_gamma   90.00
#
_symmetry.space_group_name_H-M   'P 1'
#
loop_
_entity.id
_entity.type
_entity.pdbx_description
1 polymer ?
#
loop_
_entity_poly.entity_id
_entity_poly.type
_entity_poly.pdbx_seq_one_letter_code
_entity_poly.pdbx_strand_id
1 'polypeptide(L)'
;MSSDAQKWVQTAANFARVGELSVRIGILVAVVYGIFWAIKLFFEYIHGLQFLSRPFVEYMAFSAVSFAVAALTSYANERYSEKGNFRMAGLTALVAASVLLIPATVAGVLLLLGGLALYISAEIVNVAKIEFKKA
;
A
#
# COMPACT_ATOMS: atom_id res chain seq x y z
N MET A 1 -26.35 2.04 22.15
CA MET A 1 -25.54 2.93 21.28
C MET A 1 -26.51 3.79 20.49
N SER A 2 -26.27 5.11 20.39
CA SER A 2 -27.14 5.99 19.58
C SER A 2 -27.09 5.58 18.10
N SER A 3 -28.16 5.85 17.34
CA SER A 3 -28.27 5.52 15.91
C SER A 3 -27.06 6.03 15.11
N ASP A 4 -26.52 7.18 15.52
CA ASP A 4 -25.44 7.85 14.82
C ASP A 4 -24.08 7.20 15.11
N ALA A 5 -23.87 6.69 16.32
CA ALA A 5 -22.69 5.90 16.67
C ALA A 5 -22.52 4.68 15.74
N GLN A 6 -23.63 3.96 15.52
CA GLN A 6 -23.65 2.80 14.64
C GLN A 6 -23.38 3.17 13.18
N LYS A 7 -23.93 4.29 12.70
CA LYS A 7 -23.63 4.80 11.35
C LYS A 7 -22.15 5.15 11.17
N TRP A 8 -21.53 5.80 12.16
CA TRP A 8 -20.10 6.14 12.11
C TRP A 8 -19.20 4.90 12.09
N VAL A 9 -19.50 3.91 12.93
CA VAL A 9 -18.77 2.64 12.94
C VAL A 9 -18.94 1.89 11.61
N GLN A 10 -20.13 1.92 11.03
CA GLN A 10 -20.39 1.26 9.75
C GLN A 10 -19.68 1.96 8.58
N THR A 11 -19.65 3.29 8.59
CA THR A 11 -18.87 4.08 7.63
C THR A 11 -17.38 3.74 7.75
N ALA A 12 -16.82 3.70 8.96
CA ALA A 12 -15.43 3.30 9.17
C ALA A 12 -15.16 1.88 8.65
N ALA A 13 -16.03 0.92 8.93
CA ALA A 13 -15.90 -0.44 8.42
C ALA A 13 -15.90 -0.50 6.88
N ASN A 14 -16.70 0.33 6.21
CA ASN A 14 -16.70 0.42 4.75
C ASN A 14 -15.37 1.01 4.22
N PHE A 15 -14.88 2.08 4.84
CA PHE A 15 -13.56 2.65 4.51
C PHE A 15 -12.42 1.65 4.73
N ALA A 16 -12.48 0.86 5.81
CA ALA A 16 -11.49 -0.18 6.06
C ALA A 16 -11.48 -1.24 4.94
N ARG A 17 -12.66 -1.72 4.52
CA ARG A 17 -12.76 -2.72 3.44
C ARG A 17 -12.26 -2.19 2.10
N VAL A 18 -12.68 -0.97 1.73
CA VAL A 18 -12.22 -0.33 0.49
C VAL A 18 -10.72 -0.08 0.55
N GLY A 19 -10.22 0.38 1.68
CA GLY A 19 -8.80 0.61 1.92
C GLY A 19 -7.98 -0.67 1.78
N GLU A 20 -8.40 -1.75 2.44
CA GLU A 20 -7.74 -3.05 2.37
C GLU A 20 -7.72 -3.61 0.94
N LEU A 21 -8.85 -3.55 0.24
CA LEU A 21 -8.95 -3.99 -1.14
C LEU A 21 -8.01 -3.18 -2.05
N SER A 22 -8.00 -1.85 -1.91
CA SER A 22 -7.11 -0.97 -2.65
C SER A 22 -5.63 -1.29 -2.37
N VAL A 23 -5.28 -1.54 -1.11
CA VAL A 23 -3.90 -1.92 -0.73
C VAL A 23 -3.50 -3.24 -1.37
N ARG A 24 -4.35 -4.26 -1.31
CA ARG A 24 -4.09 -5.58 -1.92
C ARG A 24 -3.91 -5.48 -3.44
N ILE A 25 -4.76 -4.70 -4.13
CA ILE A 25 -4.61 -4.45 -5.57
C ILE A 25 -3.31 -3.68 -5.84
N GLY A 26 -3.00 -2.66 -5.02
CA GLY A 26 -1.75 -1.90 -5.13
C GLY A 26 -0.51 -2.78 -5.01
N ILE A 27 -0.48 -3.73 -4.06
CA ILE A 27 0.59 -4.72 -3.91
C ILE A 27 0.72 -5.56 -5.18
N LEU A 28 -0.39 -6.09 -5.71
CA LEU A 28 -0.38 -6.90 -6.93
C LEU A 28 0.18 -6.10 -8.12
N VAL A 29 -0.25 -4.86 -8.28
CA VAL A 29 0.25 -3.97 -9.35
C VAL A 29 1.75 -3.71 -9.17
N ALA A 30 2.24 -3.50 -7.94
CA ALA A 30 3.67 -3.33 -7.68
C ALA A 30 4.48 -4.56 -8.11
N VAL A 31 3.98 -5.78 -7.86
CA VAL A 31 4.60 -7.02 -8.33
C VAL A 31 4.66 -7.06 -9.86
N VAL A 32 3.58 -6.70 -10.55
CA VAL A 32 3.55 -6.65 -12.02
C VAL A 32 4.59 -5.66 -12.57
N TYR A 33 4.72 -4.47 -11.96
CA TYR A 33 5.76 -3.50 -12.33
C TYR A 33 7.17 -4.05 -12.08
N GLY A 34 7.39 -4.73 -10.94
CA GLY A 34 8.67 -5.39 -10.65
C GLY A 34 9.07 -6.39 -11.74
N ILE A 35 8.12 -7.23 -12.16
CA ILE A 35 8.30 -8.19 -13.26
C ILE A 35 8.61 -7.45 -14.57
N PHE A 36 7.86 -6.40 -14.88
CA PHE A 36 8.08 -5.60 -16.09
C PHE A 36 9.50 -5.03 -16.15
N TRP A 37 9.99 -4.41 -15.08
CA TRP A 37 11.35 -3.86 -15.03
C TRP A 37 12.43 -4.94 -15.15
N ALA A 38 12.23 -6.10 -14.52
CA ALA A 38 13.15 -7.24 -14.64
C ALA A 38 13.23 -7.77 -16.07
N ILE A 39 12.07 -7.95 -16.73
CA ILE A 39 12.00 -8.40 -18.12
C ILE A 39 12.65 -7.36 -19.05
N LYS A 40 12.36 -6.07 -18.85
CA LYS A 40 12.95 -4.99 -19.63
C LYS A 40 14.47 -4.97 -19.50
N LEU A 41 14.99 -5.08 -18.29
CA LEU A 41 16.43 -5.17 -18.02
C LEU A 41 17.06 -6.36 -18.76
N PHE A 42 16.42 -7.52 -18.70
CA PHE A 42 16.90 -8.73 -19.37
C PHE A 42 16.96 -8.55 -20.90
N PHE A 43 15.91 -8.01 -21.51
CA PHE A 43 15.89 -7.75 -22.94
C PHE A 43 16.95 -6.73 -23.35
N GLU A 44 17.08 -5.61 -22.64
CA GLU A 44 18.09 -4.61 -22.99
C GLU A 44 19.52 -5.14 -22.79
N TYR A 45 19.76 -5.96 -21.77
CA TYR A 45 21.04 -6.64 -21.56
C TYR A 45 21.42 -7.54 -22.73
N ILE A 46 20.49 -8.34 -23.26
CA ILE A 46 20.73 -9.18 -24.44
C ILE A 46 21.04 -8.35 -25.69
N HIS A 47 20.43 -7.16 -25.82
CA HIS A 47 20.67 -6.26 -26.95
C HIS A 47 21.91 -5.35 -26.77
N GLY A 48 22.78 -5.67 -25.80
CA GLY A 48 24.08 -5.02 -25.64
C GLY A 48 24.11 -3.90 -24.60
N LEU A 49 23.10 -3.78 -23.73
CA LEU A 49 23.17 -2.88 -22.58
C LEU A 49 24.37 -3.25 -21.71
N GLN A 50 25.26 -2.29 -21.51
CA GLN A 50 26.46 -2.50 -20.70
C GLN A 50 26.08 -2.76 -19.24
N PHE A 51 26.73 -3.77 -18.66
CA PHE A 51 26.61 -4.09 -17.25
C PHE A 51 27.01 -2.87 -16.39
N LEU A 52 26.24 -2.57 -15.34
CA LEU A 52 26.42 -1.40 -14.46
C LEU A 52 26.33 -0.03 -15.14
N SER A 53 25.83 0.05 -16.38
CA SER A 53 25.40 1.32 -16.94
C SER A 53 24.28 1.93 -16.11
N ARG A 54 24.10 3.25 -16.19
CA ARG A 54 23.01 3.96 -15.52
C ARG A 54 21.62 3.29 -15.73
N PRO A 55 21.17 3.00 -16.96
CA PRO A 55 19.87 2.34 -17.17
C PRO A 55 19.82 0.92 -16.58
N PHE A 56 20.93 0.18 -16.61
CA PHE A 56 21.01 -1.14 -15.98
C PHE A 56 20.73 -1.05 -14.48
N VAL A 57 21.39 -0.12 -13.79
CA VAL A 57 21.20 0.10 -12.35
C VAL A 57 19.79 0.62 -12.04
N GLU A 58 19.26 1.53 -12.86
CA GLU A 58 17.90 2.07 -12.68
C GLU A 58 16.83 0.96 -12.78
N TYR A 59 16.85 0.14 -13.82
CA TYR A 59 15.85 -0.93 -13.96
C TYR A 59 16.01 -2.02 -12.92
N MET A 60 17.25 -2.37 -12.56
CA MET A 60 17.51 -3.31 -11.47
C MET A 60 16.96 -2.78 -10.16
N ALA A 61 17.23 -1.50 -9.83
CA ALA A 61 16.73 -0.87 -8.62
C ALA A 61 15.20 -0.77 -8.62
N PHE A 62 14.58 -0.36 -9.73
CA PHE A 62 13.12 -0.28 -9.82
C PHE A 62 12.45 -1.63 -9.67
N SER A 63 13.01 -2.67 -10.27
CA SER A 63 12.55 -4.05 -10.07
C SER A 63 12.67 -4.46 -8.60
N ALA A 64 13.88 -4.35 -8.04
CA ALA A 64 14.16 -4.77 -6.66
C ALA A 64 13.31 -4.02 -5.63
N VAL A 65 13.20 -2.70 -5.77
CA VAL A 65 12.36 -1.86 -4.90
C VAL A 65 10.89 -2.24 -5.03
N SER A 66 10.39 -2.47 -6.25
CA SER A 66 8.99 -2.86 -6.44
C SER A 66 8.65 -4.16 -5.72
N PHE A 67 9.51 -5.18 -5.86
CA PHE A 67 9.31 -6.44 -5.15
C PHE A 67 9.48 -6.31 -3.64
N ALA A 68 10.54 -5.65 -3.18
CA ALA A 68 10.83 -5.50 -1.76
C ALA A 68 9.68 -4.76 -1.04
N VAL A 69 9.22 -3.65 -1.61
CA VAL A 69 8.11 -2.88 -1.03
C VAL A 69 6.82 -3.68 -1.10
N ALA A 70 6.54 -4.38 -2.20
CA ALA A 70 5.35 -5.24 -2.28
C ALA A 70 5.35 -6.34 -1.21
N ALA A 71 6.47 -7.04 -1.01
CA ALA A 71 6.60 -8.09 0.00
C ALA A 71 6.44 -7.54 1.42
N LEU A 72 7.14 -6.44 1.74
CA LEU A 72 7.05 -5.78 3.05
C LEU A 72 5.63 -5.28 3.33
N THR A 73 4.98 -4.67 2.34
CA THR A 73 3.61 -4.15 2.47
C THR A 73 2.61 -5.28 2.61
N SER A 74 2.76 -6.38 1.87
CA SER A 74 1.91 -7.57 2.01
C SER A 74 2.00 -8.14 3.42
N TYR A 75 3.22 -8.38 3.89
CA TYR A 75 3.46 -8.91 5.24
C TYR A 75 2.92 -7.97 6.33
N ALA A 76 3.19 -6.67 6.23
CA ALA A 76 2.69 -5.69 7.19
C ALA A 76 1.17 -5.59 7.16
N ASN A 77 0.56 -5.55 5.98
CA ASN A 77 -0.89 -5.43 5.83
C ASN A 77 -1.61 -6.66 6.41
N GLU A 78 -1.14 -7.88 6.13
CA GLU A 78 -1.66 -9.09 6.77
C GLU A 78 -1.51 -9.03 8.29
N ARG A 79 -0.30 -8.71 8.77
CA ARG A 79 0.01 -8.70 10.20
C ARG A 79 -0.83 -7.69 10.99
N TYR A 80 -1.10 -6.51 10.42
CA TYR A 80 -1.81 -5.43 11.09
C TYR A 80 -3.33 -5.47 10.84
N SER A 81 -3.78 -5.84 9.64
CA SER A 81 -5.21 -5.92 9.31
C SER A 81 -5.90 -7.05 10.10
N GLU A 82 -5.27 -8.22 10.22
CA GLU A 82 -5.81 -9.34 11.02
C GLU A 82 -5.99 -8.99 12.50
N LYS A 83 -5.15 -8.09 13.02
CA LYS A 83 -5.22 -7.60 14.40
C LYS A 83 -6.18 -6.42 14.57
N GLY A 84 -6.85 -5.98 13.50
CA GLY A 84 -7.67 -4.76 13.50
C GLY A 84 -6.86 -3.47 13.69
N ASN A 85 -5.55 -3.51 13.52
CA ASN A 85 -4.67 -2.34 13.64
C ASN A 85 -4.57 -1.60 12.31
N PHE A 86 -5.71 -1.10 11.83
CA PHE A 86 -5.82 -0.42 10.53
C PHE A 86 -4.98 0.85 10.44
N ARG A 87 -4.67 1.51 11.57
CA ARG A 87 -3.80 2.69 11.60
C ARG A 87 -2.38 2.35 11.14
N MET A 88 -1.81 1.28 11.67
CA MET A 88 -0.46 0.84 11.29
C MET A 88 -0.44 0.28 9.87
N ALA A 89 -1.46 -0.51 9.49
CA ALA A 89 -1.61 -0.98 8.10
C ALA A 89 -1.67 0.21 7.11
N GLY A 90 -2.47 1.23 7.41
CA GLY A 90 -2.58 2.44 6.62
C GLY A 90 -1.26 3.21 6.52
N LEU A 91 -0.55 3.41 7.64
CA LEU A 91 0.76 4.06 7.64
C LEU A 91 1.78 3.30 6.79
N THR A 92 1.83 1.98 6.90
CA THR A 92 2.74 1.18 6.07
C THR A 92 2.43 1.29 4.58
N ALA A 93 1.14 1.30 4.22
CA ALA A 93 0.73 1.51 2.83
C ALA A 93 1.09 2.91 2.31
N LEU A 94 0.97 3.95 3.14
CA LEU A 94 1.36 5.32 2.80
C LEU A 94 2.88 5.46 2.58
N VAL A 95 3.69 4.82 3.43
CA VAL A 95 5.14 4.79 3.25
C VAL A 95 5.52 4.00 1.99
N ALA A 96 4.87 2.86 1.76
CA ALA A 96 5.08 2.08 0.55
C ALA A 96 4.70 2.86 -0.72
N ALA A 97 3.61 3.63 -0.66
CA ALA A 97 3.16 4.48 -1.74
C ALA A 97 4.21 5.53 -2.14
N SER A 98 4.81 6.23 -1.17
CA SER A 98 5.80 7.27 -1.47
C SER A 98 7.03 6.73 -2.19
N VAL A 99 7.44 5.50 -1.87
CA VAL A 99 8.54 4.81 -2.54
C VAL A 99 8.13 4.36 -3.95
N LEU A 100 6.90 3.84 -4.12
CA LEU A 100 6.44 3.25 -5.37
C LEU A 100 5.94 4.27 -6.41
N LEU A 101 5.75 5.54 -6.06
CA LEU A 101 5.29 6.57 -7.01
C LEU A 101 6.18 6.69 -8.26
N ILE A 102 7.48 6.45 -8.11
CA ILE A 102 8.46 6.51 -9.20
C ILE A 102 8.50 5.18 -9.98
N PRO A 103 8.86 4.03 -9.38
CA PRO A 103 9.00 2.78 -10.12
C PRO A 103 7.67 2.14 -10.53
N ALA A 104 6.57 2.43 -9.85
CA ALA A 104 5.27 1.79 -10.06
C ALA A 104 4.11 2.75 -9.72
N THR A 105 3.98 3.84 -10.48
CA THR A 105 3.07 4.96 -10.14
C THR A 105 1.64 4.53 -9.84
N VAL A 106 1.06 3.61 -10.62
CA VAL A 106 -0.31 3.11 -10.40
C VAL A 106 -0.42 2.39 -9.07
N ALA A 107 0.58 1.55 -8.72
CA ALA A 107 0.64 0.91 -7.41
C ALA A 107 0.77 1.94 -6.29
N GLY A 108 1.64 2.94 -6.48
CA GLY A 108 1.82 4.04 -5.53
C GLY A 108 0.51 4.77 -5.24
N VAL A 109 -0.27 5.12 -6.27
CA VAL A 109 -1.57 5.80 -6.09
C VAL A 109 -2.58 4.91 -5.37
N LEU A 110 -2.67 3.62 -5.73
CA LEU A 110 -3.59 2.67 -5.08
C LEU A 110 -3.26 2.45 -3.61
N LEU A 111 -1.97 2.34 -3.29
CA LEU A 111 -1.49 2.23 -1.91
C LEU A 111 -1.72 3.53 -1.12
N LEU A 112 -1.61 4.69 -1.77
CA LEU A 112 -1.86 5.98 -1.15
C LEU A 112 -3.33 6.13 -0.77
N LEU A 113 -4.23 5.89 -1.72
CA LEU A 113 -5.68 5.96 -1.50
C LEU A 113 -6.14 4.90 -0.48
N GLY A 114 -5.63 3.68 -0.62
CA GLY A 114 -5.93 2.58 0.31
C GLY A 114 -5.42 2.86 1.72
N GLY A 115 -4.18 3.33 1.84
CA GLY A 115 -3.55 3.70 3.10
C GLY A 115 -4.27 4.85 3.82
N LEU A 116 -4.68 5.88 3.07
CA LEU A 116 -5.52 6.97 3.61
C LEU A 116 -6.86 6.44 4.13
N ALA A 117 -7.56 5.60 3.36
CA ALA A 117 -8.85 5.05 3.77
C ALA A 117 -8.73 4.20 5.06
N LEU A 118 -7.69 3.38 5.17
CA LEU A 118 -7.39 2.60 6.38
C LEU A 118 -7.08 3.51 7.58
N TYR A 119 -6.29 4.55 7.37
CA TYR A 119 -5.91 5.49 8.42
C TYR A 119 -7.12 6.28 8.93
N ILE A 120 -7.93 6.83 8.02
CA ILE A 120 -9.16 7.58 8.35
C ILE A 120 -10.15 6.68 9.08
N SER A 121 -10.35 5.44 8.61
CA SER A 121 -11.21 4.47 9.28
C SER A 121 -10.78 4.25 10.74
N ALA A 122 -9.47 4.04 10.97
CA ALA A 122 -8.95 3.85 12.31
C ALA A 122 -9.19 5.07 13.22
N GLU A 123 -9.04 6.27 12.67
CA GLU A 123 -9.24 7.51 13.42
C GLU A 123 -10.72 7.74 13.76
N ILE A 124 -11.65 7.47 12.83
CA ILE A 124 -13.11 7.56 13.10
C ILE A 124 -13.49 6.64 14.27
N VAL A 125 -13.00 5.39 14.28
CA VAL A 125 -13.26 4.45 15.38
C VAL A 125 -12.66 4.94 16.70
N ASN A 126 -11.47 5.54 16.64
CA ASN A 126 -10.79 6.05 17.84
C ASN A 126 -11.53 7.25 18.44
N VAL A 127 -11.93 8.22 17.60
CA VAL A 127 -12.72 9.39 18.02
C VAL A 127 -14.07 8.97 18.59
N ALA A 128 -14.79 8.05 17.92
CA ALA A 128 -16.06 7.54 18.41
C ALA A 128 -15.91 6.92 19.82
N LYS A 129 -14.87 6.12 20.05
CA LYS A 129 -14.60 5.54 21.39
C LYS A 129 -14.35 6.60 22.47
N ILE A 130 -13.73 7.73 22.13
CA ILE A 130 -13.46 8.82 23.09
C ILE A 130 -14.76 9.53 23.49
N GLU A 131 -15.64 9.81 22.53
CA GLU A 131 -16.93 10.46 22.81
C GLU A 131 -17.83 9.58 23.70
N PHE A 132 -17.90 8.27 23.45
CA PHE A 132 -18.70 7.36 24.27
C PHE A 132 -18.10 7.04 25.64
N LYS A 133 -16.82 7.32 25.88
CA LYS A 133 -16.21 7.19 27.22
C LYS A 133 -16.47 8.42 28.10
N LYS A 134 -16.88 9.53 27.50
CA LYS A 134 -17.17 10.80 28.18
C LYS A 134 -18.68 11.02 28.43
N ALA A 135 -19.55 10.23 27.81
CA ALA A 135 -21.00 10.21 28.04
C ALA A 135 -21.38 9.15 29.08
#